data_AF-A0A7E5WXA4-F1
#
_entry.id   AF-A0A7E5WXA4-F1
#
_cell.length_a   1.000
_cell.length_b   1.000
_cell.length_c   1.000
_cell.angle_alpha   90.00
_cell.angle_beta   90.00
_cell.angle_gamma   90.00
#
_symmetry.space_group_name_H-M   'P 1'
#
loop_
_entity.id
_entity.type
_entity.pdbx_description
1 polymer ?
#
loop_
_entity_poly.entity_id
_entity_poly.type
_entity_poly.pdbx_seq_one_letter_code
_entity_poly.pdbx_strand_id
1 'polypeptide(L)'
;MAAIDVEPQKMETLMRTLKLSGHVGFDSLPDQLVNKSVQNGFVFNILCIGETGLGKSTLMDSLFNTNFESIPSPHNLPTVKLKAHTYELQESSVRLKLTICDTVGYGDQVNKEDSFKAVVDYIDAQFEAYLQEELKIKRALPTYHDSRLHVCLYFICPTGHGLKSIDLVCMKKLDTKVNIIPIIAKADTISKTELQKFKSKIMQELQANSVEIYQFPVDDESVTEVNSVMNSHIPFAVVGSTDFVKIGNKTVRARQYPWGTVQVENESHCDFVKLREMLIRTNMEDLREKTHARHYELYRRRRLQQMGFTDVDADNKPVSTPTLRTYMATESRSATGTCTSVIDNRISLKKIPQQFVQC
;
A
#
# COMPACT_ATOMS: atom_id res chain seq x y z
N MET A 1 14.81 64.82 -2.50
CA MET A 1 14.32 63.48 -2.13
C MET A 1 13.30 63.06 -3.16
N ALA A 2 13.70 62.17 -4.07
CA ALA A 2 12.79 61.48 -4.98
C ALA A 2 13.14 59.99 -4.85
N ALA A 3 12.12 59.19 -4.56
CA ALA A 3 12.24 57.76 -4.34
C ALA A 3 12.68 57.07 -5.65
N ILE A 4 13.65 56.17 -5.54
CA ILE A 4 14.04 55.27 -6.63
C ILE A 4 13.19 54.01 -6.42
N ASP A 5 12.18 53.83 -7.25
CA ASP A 5 11.42 52.59 -7.37
C ASP A 5 12.37 51.47 -7.80
N VAL A 6 12.49 50.45 -6.96
CA VAL A 6 13.20 49.21 -7.28
C VAL A 6 12.14 48.22 -7.79
N GLU A 7 12.07 48.04 -9.10
CA GLU A 7 11.28 46.96 -9.69
C GLU A 7 11.93 45.60 -9.41
N PRO A 8 11.15 44.56 -9.05
CA PRO A 8 11.69 43.23 -8.80
C PRO A 8 12.04 42.54 -10.13
N GLN A 9 13.33 42.26 -10.34
CA GLN A 9 13.79 41.43 -11.45
C GLN A 9 13.21 40.01 -11.34
N LYS A 10 12.26 39.69 -12.23
CA LYS A 10 11.84 38.31 -12.49
C LYS A 10 13.02 37.53 -13.03
N MET A 11 13.55 36.61 -12.23
CA MET A 11 14.53 35.63 -12.68
C MET A 11 13.79 34.57 -13.52
N GLU A 12 13.57 34.87 -14.80
CA GLU A 12 13.14 33.85 -15.76
C GLU A 12 14.28 32.85 -15.95
N THR A 13 14.01 31.59 -15.60
CA THR A 13 14.90 30.46 -15.78
C THR A 13 15.16 30.26 -17.27
N LEU A 14 16.16 30.96 -17.81
CA LEU A 14 16.65 30.80 -19.19
C LEU A 14 17.26 29.41 -19.35
N MET A 15 16.43 28.41 -19.65
CA MET A 15 16.92 27.14 -20.18
C MET A 15 17.71 27.45 -21.45
N ARG A 16 19.03 27.21 -21.43
CA ARG A 16 19.89 27.43 -22.60
C ARG A 16 19.56 26.35 -23.64
N THR A 17 18.80 26.73 -24.67
CA THR A 17 18.54 25.87 -25.82
C THR A 17 19.84 25.69 -26.61
N LEU A 18 20.53 24.57 -26.37
CA LEU A 18 21.72 24.19 -27.14
C LEU A 18 21.26 23.83 -28.57
N LYS A 19 21.73 24.55 -29.58
CA LYS A 19 21.60 24.13 -30.98
C LYS A 19 22.59 22.98 -31.22
N LEU A 20 22.12 21.76 -31.06
CA LEU A 20 22.92 20.56 -31.26
C LEU A 20 23.17 20.36 -32.76
N SER A 21 24.44 20.13 -33.14
CA SER A 21 24.87 19.87 -34.52
C SER A 21 24.63 18.42 -34.99
N GLY A 22 23.86 17.64 -34.23
CA GLY A 22 23.55 16.22 -34.48
C GLY A 22 22.61 15.65 -33.41
N HIS A 23 22.10 14.44 -33.62
CA HIS A 23 21.24 13.74 -32.65
C HIS A 23 22.07 13.25 -31.47
N VAL A 24 21.82 13.80 -30.28
CA VAL A 24 22.58 13.49 -29.04
C VAL A 24 21.93 12.36 -28.23
N GLY A 25 20.71 11.94 -28.59
CA GLY A 25 20.07 10.75 -28.02
C GLY A 25 19.41 10.94 -26.64
N PHE A 26 19.35 12.17 -26.11
CA PHE A 26 18.58 12.49 -24.89
C PHE A 26 17.08 12.17 -25.04
N ASP A 27 16.58 12.22 -26.27
CA ASP A 27 15.20 11.86 -26.62
C ASP A 27 14.85 10.41 -26.24
N SER A 28 15.86 9.53 -26.11
CA SER A 28 15.68 8.12 -25.72
C SER A 28 15.74 7.84 -24.22
N LEU A 29 16.09 8.84 -23.39
CA LEU A 29 16.15 8.67 -21.92
C LEU A 29 14.81 8.26 -21.30
N PRO A 30 13.65 8.83 -21.71
CA PRO A 30 12.36 8.37 -21.21
C PRO A 30 12.12 6.90 -21.54
N ASP A 31 12.42 6.47 -22.77
CA ASP A 31 12.26 5.07 -23.19
C ASP A 31 13.17 4.13 -22.40
N GLN A 32 14.39 4.56 -22.07
CA GLN A 32 15.31 3.80 -21.22
C GLN A 32 14.77 3.63 -19.80
N LEU A 33 14.17 4.68 -19.21
CA LEU A 33 13.56 4.62 -17.88
C LEU A 33 12.32 3.73 -17.87
N VAL A 34 11.48 3.83 -18.89
CA VAL A 34 10.31 2.97 -19.06
C VAL A 34 10.75 1.51 -19.19
N ASN A 35 11.69 1.21 -20.08
CA ASN A 35 12.18 -0.16 -20.29
C ASN A 35 12.82 -0.75 -19.03
N LYS A 36 13.60 0.03 -18.28
CA LYS A 36 14.17 -0.40 -17.01
C LYS A 36 13.10 -0.69 -15.96
N SER A 37 12.06 0.15 -15.90
CA SER A 37 10.95 -0.03 -14.96
C SER A 37 10.11 -1.26 -15.31
N VAL A 38 9.84 -1.49 -16.59
CA VAL A 38 9.16 -2.69 -17.10
C VAL A 38 9.96 -3.96 -16.79
N GLN A 39 11.28 -3.92 -16.94
CA GLN A 39 12.16 -5.06 -16.61
C GLN A 39 12.14 -5.39 -15.11
N ASN A 40 12.20 -4.37 -14.25
CA ASN A 40 12.16 -4.55 -12.79
C ASN A 40 10.78 -4.98 -12.29
N GLY A 41 9.72 -4.60 -13.01
CA GLY A 41 8.34 -4.82 -12.59
C GLY A 41 7.92 -3.84 -11.49
N PHE A 42 6.62 -3.86 -11.18
CA PHE A 42 6.01 -2.99 -10.18
C PHE A 42 5.59 -3.81 -8.96
N VAL A 43 5.67 -3.21 -7.78
CA VAL A 43 5.16 -3.81 -6.55
C VAL A 43 4.01 -2.96 -6.05
N PHE A 44 2.90 -3.62 -5.70
CA PHE A 44 1.75 -2.95 -5.13
C PHE A 44 1.18 -3.74 -3.97
N ASN A 45 1.05 -3.12 -2.81
CA ASN A 45 0.59 -3.80 -1.60
C ASN A 45 -0.68 -3.10 -1.10
N ILE A 46 -1.77 -3.85 -1.02
CA ILE A 46 -3.11 -3.38 -0.65
C ILE A 46 -3.49 -3.99 0.70
N LEU A 47 -3.93 -3.16 1.64
CA LEU A 47 -4.51 -3.59 2.90
C LEU A 47 -6.03 -3.46 2.87
N CYS A 48 -6.76 -4.54 3.14
CA CYS A 48 -8.22 -4.56 3.23
C CYS A 48 -8.67 -4.62 4.69
N ILE A 49 -9.29 -3.54 5.18
CA ILE A 49 -9.84 -3.47 6.54
C ILE A 49 -11.35 -3.46 6.49
N GLY A 50 -12.00 -4.33 7.27
CA GLY A 50 -13.44 -4.26 7.46
C GLY A 50 -14.00 -5.50 8.14
N GLU A 51 -15.28 -5.42 8.53
CA GLU A 51 -15.98 -6.51 9.20
C GLU A 51 -16.01 -7.79 8.35
N THR A 52 -16.12 -8.93 9.04
CA THR A 52 -16.22 -10.23 8.37
C THR A 52 -17.52 -10.30 7.58
N GLY A 53 -17.44 -10.73 6.31
CA GLY A 53 -18.62 -10.87 5.43
C GLY A 53 -19.04 -9.59 4.68
N LEU A 54 -18.27 -8.50 4.72
CA LEU A 54 -18.53 -7.31 3.89
C LEU A 54 -18.19 -7.48 2.40
N GLY A 55 -17.54 -8.58 2.01
CA GLY A 55 -17.17 -8.86 0.62
C GLY A 55 -15.78 -8.33 0.22
N LYS A 56 -14.83 -8.30 1.17
CA LYS A 56 -13.43 -7.86 0.94
C LYS A 56 -12.77 -8.67 -0.18
N SER A 57 -12.74 -9.99 -0.04
CA SER A 57 -12.12 -10.90 -1.01
C SER A 57 -12.85 -10.85 -2.36
N THR A 58 -14.19 -10.83 -2.36
CA THR A 58 -15.00 -10.66 -3.58
C THR A 58 -14.70 -9.36 -4.32
N LEU A 59 -14.45 -8.24 -3.61
CA LEU A 59 -14.05 -6.98 -4.24
C LEU A 59 -12.66 -7.11 -4.87
N MET A 60 -11.70 -7.77 -4.20
CA MET A 60 -10.36 -8.00 -4.75
C MET A 60 -10.39 -8.85 -6.01
N ASP A 61 -11.15 -9.95 -6.00
CA ASP A 61 -11.36 -10.79 -7.19
C ASP A 61 -11.98 -9.98 -8.33
N SER A 62 -12.93 -9.09 -7.99
CA SER A 62 -13.57 -8.21 -8.96
C SER A 62 -12.58 -7.18 -9.53
N LEU A 63 -11.74 -6.55 -8.69
CA LEU A 63 -10.80 -5.51 -9.10
C LEU A 63 -9.76 -6.02 -10.09
N PHE A 64 -9.17 -7.19 -9.81
CA PHE A 64 -8.10 -7.77 -10.64
C PHE A 64 -8.61 -8.76 -11.71
N ASN A 65 -9.92 -9.04 -11.72
CA ASN A 65 -10.53 -10.02 -12.63
C ASN A 65 -9.85 -11.39 -12.58
N THR A 66 -9.40 -11.77 -11.39
CA THR A 66 -8.73 -13.02 -11.07
C THR A 66 -9.46 -13.66 -9.90
N ASN A 67 -9.45 -14.99 -9.81
CA ASN A 67 -9.98 -15.69 -8.65
C ASN A 67 -8.81 -15.94 -7.68
N PHE A 68 -8.73 -15.16 -6.62
CA PHE A 68 -7.77 -15.41 -5.56
C PHE A 68 -8.37 -16.48 -4.65
N GLU A 69 -7.72 -17.64 -4.52
CA GLU A 69 -8.15 -18.72 -3.63
C GLU A 69 -8.09 -18.26 -2.16
N SER A 70 -9.12 -17.53 -1.73
CA SER A 70 -9.25 -17.02 -0.37
C SER A 70 -10.17 -17.94 0.41
N ILE A 71 -9.64 -18.53 1.49
CA ILE A 71 -10.42 -19.42 2.35
C ILE A 71 -11.35 -18.54 3.22
N PRO A 72 -12.68 -18.77 3.17
CA PRO A 72 -13.63 -18.06 4.03
C PRO A 72 -13.22 -18.18 5.49
N SER A 73 -13.12 -17.05 6.18
CA SER A 73 -12.66 -17.03 7.55
C SER A 73 -13.84 -17.14 8.54
N PRO A 74 -13.71 -17.92 9.62
CA PRO A 74 -14.78 -18.08 10.59
C PRO A 74 -14.98 -16.82 11.45
N HIS A 75 -16.21 -16.58 11.88
CA HIS A 75 -16.61 -15.46 12.74
C HIS A 75 -16.15 -15.58 14.21
N ASN A 76 -15.66 -16.76 14.61
CA ASN A 76 -15.32 -17.08 16.02
C ASN A 76 -13.82 -16.99 16.32
N LEU A 77 -13.07 -16.18 15.56
CA LEU A 77 -11.65 -16.02 15.85
C LEU A 77 -11.48 -15.16 17.10
N PRO A 78 -10.58 -15.51 18.04
CA PRO A 78 -10.39 -14.77 19.29
C PRO A 78 -9.51 -13.52 19.17
N THR A 79 -8.78 -13.37 18.05
CA THR A 79 -7.88 -12.24 17.81
C THR A 79 -7.93 -11.82 16.35
N VAL A 80 -7.80 -10.51 16.08
CA VAL A 80 -7.61 -10.00 14.72
C VAL A 80 -6.27 -10.49 14.18
N LYS A 81 -6.28 -11.10 12.99
CA LYS A 81 -5.05 -11.52 12.29
C LYS A 81 -5.05 -10.97 10.87
N LEU A 82 -3.88 -10.64 10.38
CA LEU A 82 -3.68 -10.25 8.99
C LEU A 82 -3.16 -11.43 8.19
N LYS A 83 -3.78 -11.71 7.05
CA LYS A 83 -3.34 -12.71 6.08
C LYS A 83 -2.83 -11.97 4.84
N ALA A 84 -1.54 -12.09 4.57
CA ALA A 84 -0.94 -11.55 3.37
C ALA A 84 -0.84 -12.65 2.30
N HIS A 85 -1.32 -12.35 1.10
CA HIS A 85 -1.21 -13.20 -0.07
C HIS A 85 -0.53 -12.42 -1.18
N THR A 86 0.58 -12.94 -1.69
CA THR A 86 1.34 -12.33 -2.78
C THR A 86 1.06 -13.06 -4.08
N TYR A 87 0.70 -12.30 -5.10
CA TYR A 87 0.38 -12.75 -6.45
C TYR A 87 1.26 -12.03 -7.45
N GLU A 88 1.71 -12.75 -8.48
CA GLU A 88 2.41 -12.17 -9.62
C GLU A 88 1.44 -12.10 -10.79
N LEU A 89 1.04 -10.88 -11.13
CA LEU A 89 0.14 -10.57 -12.23
C LEU A 89 0.98 -10.04 -13.40
N GLN A 90 0.60 -10.40 -14.62
CA GLN A 90 1.21 -9.86 -15.82
C GLN A 90 0.12 -9.32 -16.74
N GLU A 91 0.21 -8.03 -17.07
CA GLU A 91 -0.64 -7.38 -18.05
C GLU A 91 0.22 -6.92 -19.22
N SER A 92 0.00 -7.51 -20.40
CA SER A 92 0.86 -7.31 -21.58
C SER A 92 2.34 -7.59 -21.29
N SER A 93 3.20 -6.56 -21.32
CA SER A 93 4.64 -6.64 -21.02
C SER A 93 4.99 -6.24 -19.58
N VAL A 94 4.01 -5.79 -18.79
CA VAL A 94 4.23 -5.24 -17.45
C VAL A 94 3.95 -6.32 -16.40
N ARG A 95 4.93 -6.55 -15.52
CA ARG A 95 4.80 -7.46 -14.37
C ARG A 95 4.46 -6.66 -13.12
N LEU A 96 3.41 -7.07 -12.42
CA LEU A 96 2.96 -6.49 -11.16
C LEU A 96 2.99 -7.56 -10.08
N LYS A 97 3.83 -7.37 -9.06
CA LYS A 97 3.80 -8.16 -7.84
C LYS A 97 2.82 -7.52 -6.86
N LEU A 98 1.63 -8.09 -6.77
CA LEU A 98 0.55 -7.63 -5.94
C LEU A 98 0.53 -8.39 -4.61
N THR A 99 0.61 -7.69 -3.48
CA THR A 99 0.35 -8.30 -2.16
C THR A 99 -0.98 -7.79 -1.62
N ILE A 100 -1.90 -8.70 -1.35
CA ILE A 100 -3.20 -8.41 -0.74
C ILE A 100 -3.12 -8.84 0.72
N CYS A 101 -3.29 -7.88 1.63
CA CYS A 101 -3.33 -8.11 3.06
C CYS A 101 -4.77 -7.99 3.55
N ASP A 102 -5.39 -9.12 3.89
CA ASP A 102 -6.75 -9.17 4.41
C ASP A 102 -6.75 -9.21 5.94
N THR A 103 -7.59 -8.36 6.54
CA THR A 103 -7.90 -8.44 7.97
C THR A 103 -8.98 -9.50 8.22
N VAL A 104 -8.72 -10.37 9.18
CA VAL A 104 -9.63 -11.43 9.59
C VAL A 104 -10.04 -11.23 11.05
N GLY A 105 -11.34 -11.30 11.34
CA GLY A 105 -11.89 -11.14 12.69
C GLY A 105 -11.97 -9.69 13.16
N TYR A 106 -11.81 -8.72 12.25
CA TYR A 106 -11.96 -7.29 12.56
C TYR A 106 -13.43 -6.98 12.86
N GLY A 107 -13.72 -6.40 14.02
CA GLY A 107 -15.08 -6.04 14.45
C GLY A 107 -15.91 -7.20 15.02
N ASP A 108 -15.42 -8.44 14.98
CA ASP A 108 -16.10 -9.61 15.56
C ASP A 108 -15.88 -9.73 17.08
N GLN A 109 -14.87 -9.04 17.63
CA GLN A 109 -14.53 -9.10 19.05
C GLN A 109 -15.41 -8.24 19.92
N VAL A 110 -15.67 -8.74 21.13
CA VAL A 110 -16.27 -7.96 22.22
C VAL A 110 -15.35 -6.81 22.64
N ASN A 111 -14.03 -7.07 22.72
CA ASN A 111 -13.03 -6.03 22.97
C ASN A 111 -12.55 -5.38 21.66
N LYS A 112 -12.99 -4.15 21.42
CA LYS A 112 -12.73 -3.41 20.18
C LYS A 112 -11.40 -2.64 20.19
N GLU A 113 -10.80 -2.44 21.36
CA GLU A 113 -9.57 -1.64 21.51
C GLU A 113 -8.32 -2.36 20.97
N ASP A 114 -8.24 -3.68 21.14
CA ASP A 114 -7.10 -4.46 20.63
C ASP A 114 -7.16 -4.71 19.11
N SER A 115 -8.29 -4.41 18.47
CA SER A 115 -8.52 -4.74 17.05
C SER A 115 -7.67 -3.91 16.09
N PHE A 116 -7.55 -2.61 16.33
CA PHE A 116 -6.71 -1.73 15.48
C PHE A 116 -5.21 -1.90 15.78
N LYS A 117 -4.86 -2.33 17.00
CA LYS A 117 -3.46 -2.55 17.39
C LYS A 117 -2.78 -3.60 16.51
N ALA A 118 -3.43 -4.74 16.27
CA ALA A 118 -2.90 -5.79 15.40
C ALA A 118 -2.61 -5.30 13.97
N VAL A 119 -3.47 -4.42 13.43
CA VAL A 119 -3.29 -3.81 12.10
C VAL A 119 -2.12 -2.84 12.11
N VAL A 120 -2.06 -1.99 13.13
CA VAL A 120 -1.00 -0.98 13.28
C VAL A 120 0.36 -1.64 13.47
N ASP A 121 0.45 -2.68 14.32
CA ASP A 121 1.67 -3.44 14.57
C ASP A 121 2.17 -4.13 13.29
N TYR A 122 1.25 -4.62 12.45
CA TYR A 122 1.62 -5.18 11.15
C TYR A 122 2.21 -4.14 10.19
N ILE A 123 1.60 -2.95 10.10
CA ILE A 123 2.13 -1.84 9.27
C ILE A 123 3.51 -1.41 9.77
N ASP A 124 3.66 -1.21 11.07
CA ASP A 124 4.94 -0.83 11.68
C ASP A 124 6.01 -1.91 11.46
N ALA A 125 5.66 -3.20 11.50
CA ALA A 125 6.58 -4.29 11.19
C ALA A 125 7.07 -4.25 9.73
N GLN A 126 6.22 -3.87 8.77
CA GLN A 126 6.66 -3.71 7.38
C GLN A 126 7.60 -2.51 7.21
N PHE A 127 7.32 -1.40 7.89
CA PHE A 127 8.21 -0.24 7.89
C PHE A 127 9.55 -0.55 8.57
N GLU A 128 9.53 -1.31 9.67
CA GLU A 128 10.74 -1.75 10.35
C GLU A 128 11.58 -2.65 9.44
N ALA A 129 10.97 -3.63 8.77
CA ALA A 129 11.69 -4.52 7.85
C ALA A 129 12.41 -3.74 6.74
N TYR A 130 11.76 -2.72 6.18
CA TYR A 130 12.34 -1.85 5.17
C TYR A 130 13.48 -0.98 5.76
N LEU A 131 13.28 -0.40 6.94
CA LEU A 131 14.30 0.41 7.63
C LEU A 131 15.55 -0.41 7.94
N GLN A 132 15.39 -1.65 8.41
CA GLN A 132 16.51 -2.55 8.69
C GLN A 132 17.34 -2.84 7.43
N GLU A 133 16.70 -2.99 6.26
CA GLU A 133 17.41 -3.13 5.00
C GLU A 133 18.16 -1.84 4.60
N GLU A 134 17.55 -0.67 4.82
CA GLU A 134 18.19 0.63 4.56
C GLU A 134 19.44 0.86 5.44
N LEU A 135 19.40 0.38 6.69
CA LEU A 135 20.50 0.51 7.66
C LEU A 135 21.66 -0.47 7.41
N LYS A 136 21.49 -1.51 6.58
CA LYS A 136 22.59 -2.43 6.23
C LYS A 136 23.71 -1.70 5.51
N ILE A 137 24.95 -2.14 5.76
CA ILE A 137 26.15 -1.58 5.11
C ILE A 137 26.20 -1.94 3.62
N LYS A 138 25.85 -3.18 3.27
CA LYS A 138 25.67 -3.63 1.88
C LYS A 138 24.19 -3.60 1.55
N ARG A 139 23.72 -2.48 1.00
CA ARG A 139 22.30 -2.25 0.67
C ARG A 139 21.96 -2.90 -0.67
N ALA A 140 20.96 -3.78 -0.67
CA ALA A 140 20.40 -4.35 -1.89
C ALA A 140 19.01 -3.77 -2.21
N LEU A 141 18.81 -2.46 -1.99
CA LEU A 141 17.53 -1.77 -2.21
C LEU A 141 16.87 -2.02 -3.58
N PRO A 142 17.61 -2.11 -4.71
CA PRO A 142 17.01 -2.38 -6.01
C PRO A 142 16.44 -3.79 -6.17
N THR A 143 16.92 -4.74 -5.35
CA THR A 143 16.52 -6.15 -5.38
C THR A 143 15.64 -6.52 -4.18
N TYR A 144 15.53 -5.62 -3.21
CA TYR A 144 14.71 -5.82 -2.02
C TYR A 144 13.23 -5.78 -2.36
N HIS A 145 12.47 -6.73 -1.80
CA HIS A 145 11.04 -6.76 -1.99
C HIS A 145 10.37 -5.77 -1.04
N ASP A 146 9.79 -4.71 -1.60
CA ASP A 146 9.02 -3.75 -0.82
C ASP A 146 7.72 -4.38 -0.29
N SER A 147 7.64 -4.58 1.02
CA SER A 147 6.44 -5.11 1.70
C SER A 147 5.58 -4.03 2.35
N ARG A 148 5.94 -2.75 2.19
CA ARG A 148 5.20 -1.63 2.78
C ARG A 148 3.81 -1.51 2.15
N LEU A 149 2.81 -1.21 2.96
CA LEU A 149 1.43 -1.09 2.48
C LEU A 149 1.23 0.27 1.80
N HIS A 150 0.89 0.26 0.51
CA HIS A 150 0.75 1.48 -0.28
C HIS A 150 -0.65 2.10 -0.14
N VAL A 151 -1.66 1.27 0.06
CA VAL A 151 -3.05 1.71 0.15
C VAL A 151 -3.82 0.84 1.14
N CYS A 152 -4.72 1.47 1.88
CA CYS A 152 -5.66 0.82 2.77
C CYS A 152 -7.09 1.06 2.28
N LEU A 153 -7.74 0.00 1.81
CA LEU A 153 -9.17 0.02 1.49
C LEU A 153 -9.95 -0.24 2.78
N TYR A 154 -10.64 0.78 3.26
CA TYR A 154 -11.45 0.71 4.47
C TYR A 154 -12.91 0.47 4.12
N PHE A 155 -13.40 -0.74 4.38
CA PHE A 155 -14.77 -1.15 4.09
C PHE A 155 -15.70 -0.72 5.21
N ILE A 156 -16.57 0.23 4.90
CA ILE A 156 -17.63 0.73 5.76
C ILE A 156 -18.89 -0.11 5.52
N CYS A 157 -19.49 -0.57 6.60
CA CYS A 157 -20.74 -1.31 6.57
C CYS A 157 -21.91 -0.38 6.13
N PRO A 158 -22.77 -0.81 5.19
CA PRO A 158 -23.87 0.00 4.66
C PRO A 158 -25.03 0.12 5.66
N THR A 159 -24.84 0.82 6.77
CA THR A 159 -25.87 0.99 7.83
C THR A 159 -26.86 2.11 7.55
N GLY A 160 -26.51 3.08 6.69
CA GLY A 160 -27.34 4.25 6.36
C GLY A 160 -27.37 5.36 7.43
N HIS A 161 -26.82 5.14 8.62
CA HIS A 161 -26.88 6.11 9.72
C HIS A 161 -25.65 7.00 9.84
N GLY A 162 -24.44 6.42 9.82
CA GLY A 162 -23.14 7.11 9.99
C GLY A 162 -21.99 6.09 10.12
N LEU A 163 -20.79 6.56 10.48
CA LEU A 163 -19.64 5.70 10.79
C LEU A 163 -19.79 5.08 12.18
N LYS A 164 -19.29 3.86 12.35
CA LYS A 164 -19.20 3.23 13.67
C LYS A 164 -18.04 3.87 14.45
N SER A 165 -18.17 3.95 15.77
CA SER A 165 -17.11 4.52 16.62
C SER A 165 -15.78 3.76 16.48
N ILE A 166 -15.83 2.44 16.28
CA ILE A 166 -14.63 1.63 16.01
C ILE A 166 -13.94 2.04 14.71
N ASP A 167 -14.71 2.37 13.67
CA ASP A 167 -14.17 2.80 12.38
C ASP A 167 -13.45 4.13 12.52
N LEU A 168 -14.05 5.04 13.27
CA LEU A 168 -13.49 6.35 13.53
C LEU A 168 -12.15 6.27 14.27
N VAL A 169 -12.10 5.51 15.38
CA VAL A 169 -10.88 5.32 16.16
C VAL A 169 -9.79 4.63 15.33
N CYS A 170 -10.16 3.63 14.53
CA CYS A 170 -9.20 2.90 13.69
C CYS A 170 -8.62 3.80 12.59
N MET A 171 -9.47 4.51 11.83
CA MET A 171 -8.99 5.42 10.78
C MET A 171 -8.10 6.52 11.36
N LYS A 172 -8.45 7.07 12.54
CA LYS A 172 -7.63 8.09 13.22
C LYS A 172 -6.25 7.59 13.68
N LYS A 173 -6.06 6.28 13.84
CA LYS A 173 -4.74 5.69 14.15
C LYS A 173 -3.95 5.34 12.88
N LEU A 174 -4.66 5.07 11.79
CA LEU A 174 -4.09 4.63 10.52
C LEU A 174 -3.74 5.80 9.59
N ASP A 175 -4.39 6.95 9.74
CA ASP A 175 -4.23 8.15 8.88
C ASP A 175 -2.77 8.60 8.71
N THR A 176 -1.98 8.52 9.78
CA THR A 176 -0.56 8.88 9.75
C THR A 176 0.35 7.80 9.15
N LYS A 177 -0.15 6.58 8.94
CA LYS A 177 0.66 5.40 8.59
C LYS A 177 0.38 4.84 7.21
N VAL A 178 -0.82 5.01 6.67
CA VAL A 178 -1.20 4.45 5.37
C VAL A 178 -2.21 5.36 4.67
N ASN A 179 -2.20 5.34 3.34
CA ASN A 179 -3.18 6.03 2.51
C ASN A 179 -4.55 5.34 2.64
N ILE A 180 -5.48 5.93 3.41
CA ILE A 180 -6.81 5.36 3.65
C ILE A 180 -7.78 5.80 2.55
N ILE A 181 -8.47 4.83 1.95
CA ILE A 181 -9.56 5.05 1.01
C ILE A 181 -10.84 4.43 1.59
N PRO A 182 -11.80 5.25 2.04
CA PRO A 182 -13.06 4.74 2.57
C PRO A 182 -13.96 4.27 1.43
N ILE A 183 -14.51 3.06 1.58
CA ILE A 183 -15.35 2.37 0.61
C ILE A 183 -16.61 1.87 1.31
N ILE A 184 -17.77 2.19 0.77
CA ILE A 184 -19.04 1.64 1.23
C ILE A 184 -19.23 0.28 0.57
N ALA A 185 -19.21 -0.78 1.38
CA ALA A 185 -19.41 -2.15 0.94
C ALA A 185 -20.88 -2.44 0.65
N LYS A 186 -21.16 -3.42 -0.23
CA LYS A 186 -22.53 -3.88 -0.56
C LYS A 186 -23.49 -2.72 -0.82
N ALA A 187 -23.07 -1.76 -1.66
CA ALA A 187 -23.85 -0.56 -1.97
C ALA A 187 -25.21 -0.86 -2.61
N ASP A 188 -25.39 -2.08 -3.15
CA ASP A 188 -26.66 -2.60 -3.67
C ASP A 188 -27.75 -2.79 -2.60
N THR A 189 -27.40 -2.70 -1.31
CA THR A 189 -28.36 -2.75 -0.19
C THR A 189 -28.98 -1.40 0.18
N ILE A 190 -28.44 -0.30 -0.34
CA ILE A 190 -28.88 1.07 -0.03
C ILE A 190 -29.51 1.71 -1.27
N SER A 191 -30.61 2.44 -1.11
CA SER A 191 -31.19 3.21 -2.22
C SER A 191 -30.31 4.40 -2.61
N LYS A 192 -30.41 4.88 -3.86
CA LYS A 192 -29.59 6.00 -4.34
C LYS A 192 -29.74 7.28 -3.50
N THR A 193 -30.94 7.56 -2.99
CA THR A 193 -31.22 8.75 -2.16
C THR A 193 -30.62 8.62 -0.76
N GLU A 194 -30.69 7.44 -0.16
CA GLU A 194 -30.06 7.15 1.13
C GLU A 194 -28.53 7.13 1.01
N LEU A 195 -27.99 6.61 -0.09
CA LEU A 195 -26.55 6.56 -0.33
C LEU A 195 -25.95 7.97 -0.35
N GLN A 196 -26.60 8.95 -1.00
CA GLN A 196 -26.12 10.33 -1.02
C GLN A 196 -26.12 10.97 0.38
N LYS A 197 -27.17 10.73 1.17
CA LYS A 197 -27.24 11.17 2.57
C LYS A 197 -26.15 10.50 3.40
N PHE A 198 -25.92 9.21 3.18
CA PHE A 198 -24.92 8.43 3.91
C PHE A 198 -23.49 8.88 3.59
N LYS A 199 -23.16 9.09 2.30
CA LYS A 199 -21.86 9.66 1.88
C LYS A 199 -21.61 11.02 2.55
N SER A 200 -22.60 11.91 2.52
CA SER A 200 -22.49 13.24 3.13
C SER A 200 -22.23 13.17 4.64
N LYS A 201 -22.93 12.29 5.35
CA LYS A 201 -22.73 12.07 6.79
C LYS A 201 -21.34 11.50 7.12
N ILE A 202 -20.88 10.50 6.36
CA ILE A 202 -19.53 9.94 6.53
C ILE A 202 -18.48 11.05 6.38
N MET A 203 -18.58 11.86 5.32
CA MET A 203 -17.64 12.96 5.09
C MET A 203 -17.67 14.00 6.21
N GLN A 204 -18.86 14.35 6.70
CA GLN A 204 -19.02 15.27 7.83
C GLN A 204 -18.38 14.72 9.12
N GLU A 205 -18.55 13.43 9.41
CA GLU A 205 -17.97 12.78 10.59
C GLU A 205 -16.44 12.67 10.50
N LEU A 206 -15.89 12.37 9.32
CA LEU A 206 -14.44 12.35 9.08
C LEU A 206 -13.82 13.74 9.28
N GLN A 207 -14.47 14.80 8.76
CA GLN A 207 -14.03 16.18 8.95
C GLN A 207 -14.12 16.62 10.40
N ALA A 208 -15.23 16.32 11.09
CA ALA A 208 -15.45 16.67 12.50
C ALA A 208 -14.39 16.06 13.44
N ASN A 209 -13.85 14.90 13.09
CA ASN A 209 -12.81 14.21 13.88
C ASN A 209 -11.39 14.39 13.31
N SER A 210 -11.25 15.23 12.28
CA SER A 210 -10.01 15.54 11.58
C SER A 210 -9.23 14.27 11.16
N VAL A 211 -9.95 13.28 10.63
CA VAL A 211 -9.34 12.06 10.08
C VAL A 211 -8.84 12.39 8.67
N GLU A 212 -7.55 12.21 8.45
CA GLU A 212 -6.97 12.44 7.13
C GLU A 212 -7.15 11.19 6.26
N ILE A 213 -7.97 11.33 5.23
CA ILE A 213 -8.14 10.32 4.18
C ILE A 213 -7.28 10.69 2.98
N TYR A 214 -6.97 9.69 2.15
CA TYR A 214 -6.24 9.93 0.92
C TYR A 214 -7.04 10.83 -0.02
N GLN A 215 -6.43 11.93 -0.44
CA GLN A 215 -6.95 12.82 -1.48
C GLN A 215 -6.02 12.78 -2.68
N PHE A 216 -6.62 12.77 -3.87
CA PHE A 216 -5.88 12.78 -5.12
C PHE A 216 -5.18 14.12 -5.30
N PRO A 217 -3.90 14.11 -5.73
CA PRO A 217 -3.19 15.34 -6.04
C PRO A 217 -3.87 16.01 -7.23
N VAL A 218 -4.10 17.31 -7.12
CA VAL A 218 -4.64 18.18 -8.17
C VAL A 218 -3.59 19.18 -8.65
N ASP A 219 -2.31 18.85 -8.42
CA ASP A 219 -1.18 19.74 -8.69
C ASP A 219 -0.76 19.69 -10.17
N ASP A 220 -1.06 18.58 -10.86
CA ASP A 220 -0.74 18.38 -12.28
C ASP A 220 -1.98 18.70 -13.14
N GLU A 221 -1.86 19.72 -13.99
CA GLU A 221 -2.93 20.19 -14.90
C GLU A 221 -3.50 19.08 -15.78
N SER A 222 -2.69 18.07 -16.14
CA SER A 222 -3.13 16.98 -17.03
C SER A 222 -4.10 15.98 -16.38
N VAL A 223 -4.06 15.84 -15.06
CA VAL A 223 -4.88 14.89 -14.29
C VAL A 223 -5.82 15.57 -13.29
N THR A 224 -5.77 16.90 -13.19
CA THR A 224 -6.56 17.69 -12.23
C THR A 224 -8.06 17.48 -12.38
N GLU A 225 -8.59 17.50 -13.61
CA GLU A 225 -10.03 17.34 -13.85
C GLU A 225 -10.53 15.96 -13.40
N VAL A 226 -9.79 14.91 -13.76
CA VAL A 226 -10.12 13.53 -13.38
C VAL A 226 -10.03 13.36 -11.87
N ASN A 227 -8.95 13.84 -11.25
CA ASN A 227 -8.71 13.69 -9.81
C ASN A 227 -9.71 14.47 -8.96
N SER A 228 -10.15 15.65 -9.41
CA SER A 228 -11.21 16.43 -8.77
C SER A 228 -12.55 15.68 -8.78
N VAL A 229 -12.91 15.10 -9.93
CA VAL A 229 -14.11 14.26 -10.04
C VAL A 229 -13.98 13.03 -9.13
N MET A 230 -12.84 12.36 -9.09
CA MET A 230 -12.65 11.18 -8.23
C MET A 230 -12.73 11.52 -6.74
N ASN A 231 -12.16 12.64 -6.32
CA ASN A 231 -12.26 13.14 -4.93
C ASN A 231 -13.73 13.37 -4.52
N SER A 232 -14.57 13.88 -5.42
CA SER A 232 -16.00 14.10 -5.13
C SER A 232 -16.82 12.81 -4.92
N HIS A 233 -16.31 11.67 -5.40
CA HIS A 233 -17.00 10.39 -5.27
C HIS A 233 -16.66 9.62 -3.99
N ILE A 234 -15.66 10.08 -3.24
CA ILE A 234 -15.26 9.50 -1.95
C ILE A 234 -16.33 9.80 -0.90
N PRO A 235 -16.79 8.80 -0.11
CA PRO A 235 -16.42 7.38 -0.16
C PRO A 235 -17.07 6.63 -1.34
N PHE A 236 -16.31 5.74 -1.98
CA PHE A 236 -16.77 4.97 -3.14
C PHE A 236 -17.83 3.94 -2.75
N ALA A 237 -18.94 3.89 -3.47
CA ALA A 237 -20.00 2.93 -3.23
C ALA A 237 -19.85 1.73 -4.17
N VAL A 238 -19.39 0.58 -3.64
CA VAL A 238 -18.99 -0.56 -4.48
C VAL A 238 -19.86 -1.79 -4.26
N VAL A 239 -19.92 -2.59 -5.32
CA VAL A 239 -20.56 -3.90 -5.35
C VAL A 239 -19.56 -4.85 -5.99
N GLY A 240 -19.22 -5.95 -5.32
CA GLY A 240 -18.38 -7.02 -5.88
C GLY A 240 -19.24 -8.21 -6.32
N SER A 241 -18.84 -8.89 -7.39
CA SER A 241 -19.44 -10.16 -7.82
C SER A 241 -18.42 -11.01 -8.56
N THR A 242 -18.39 -12.30 -8.22
CA THR A 242 -17.65 -13.34 -8.98
C THR A 242 -18.49 -13.92 -10.11
N ASP A 243 -19.80 -13.70 -10.10
CA ASP A 243 -20.72 -14.35 -11.00
C ASP A 243 -20.88 -13.54 -12.30
N PHE A 244 -20.81 -14.25 -13.43
CA PHE A 244 -21.02 -13.67 -14.76
C PHE A 244 -22.44 -13.98 -15.23
N VAL A 245 -23.18 -12.93 -15.55
CA VAL A 245 -24.53 -13.04 -16.12
C VAL A 245 -24.49 -12.55 -17.57
N LYS A 246 -25.14 -13.31 -18.45
CA LYS A 246 -25.28 -12.92 -19.85
C LYS A 246 -26.46 -11.95 -19.99
N ILE A 247 -26.17 -10.68 -20.27
CA ILE A 247 -27.17 -9.64 -20.52
C ILE A 247 -27.08 -9.26 -22.00
N GLY A 248 -28.03 -9.73 -22.80
CA GLY A 248 -27.97 -9.64 -24.26
C GLY A 248 -26.82 -10.47 -24.83
N ASN A 249 -25.91 -9.81 -25.58
CA ASN A 249 -24.74 -10.45 -26.20
C ASN A 249 -23.44 -10.33 -25.39
N LYS A 250 -23.47 -9.68 -24.21
CA LYS A 250 -22.27 -9.49 -23.38
C LYS A 250 -22.39 -10.26 -22.07
N THR A 251 -21.31 -10.94 -21.69
CA THR A 251 -21.14 -11.53 -20.36
C THR A 251 -20.57 -10.46 -19.44
N VAL A 252 -21.32 -10.06 -18.43
CA VAL A 252 -20.92 -9.01 -17.49
C VAL A 252 -20.98 -9.53 -16.06
N ARG A 253 -20.08 -9.05 -15.20
CA ARG A 253 -20.12 -9.38 -13.77
C ARG A 253 -21.31 -8.69 -13.14
N ALA A 254 -22.17 -9.48 -12.51
CA ALA A 254 -23.40 -8.97 -11.95
C ALA A 254 -23.87 -9.79 -10.76
N ARG A 255 -24.69 -9.19 -9.90
CA ARG A 255 -25.44 -9.88 -8.85
C ARG A 255 -26.89 -10.00 -9.28
N GLN A 256 -27.40 -11.22 -9.33
CA GLN A 256 -28.78 -11.48 -9.73
C GLN A 256 -29.67 -11.56 -8.48
N TYR A 257 -30.71 -10.74 -8.47
CA TYR A 257 -31.78 -10.75 -7.47
C TYR A 257 -33.12 -11.09 -8.13
N PRO A 258 -34.13 -11.55 -7.37
CA PRO A 258 -35.47 -11.81 -7.93
C PRO A 258 -36.10 -10.60 -8.62
N TRP A 259 -35.77 -9.38 -8.18
CA TRP A 259 -36.30 -8.12 -8.71
C TRP A 259 -35.43 -7.47 -9.79
N GLY A 260 -34.24 -8.01 -10.08
CA GLY A 260 -33.36 -7.43 -11.09
C GLY A 260 -31.90 -7.81 -10.95
N THR A 261 -31.08 -7.32 -11.88
CA THR A 261 -29.66 -7.66 -11.96
C THR A 261 -28.79 -6.42 -11.79
N VAL A 262 -27.94 -6.43 -10.77
CA VAL A 262 -27.01 -5.35 -10.47
C VAL A 262 -25.69 -5.63 -11.18
N GLN A 263 -25.45 -4.94 -12.29
CA GLN A 263 -24.17 -4.96 -13.00
C GLN A 263 -23.07 -4.22 -12.21
N VAL A 264 -21.91 -4.86 -12.02
CA VAL A 264 -20.78 -4.32 -11.27
C VAL A 264 -19.99 -3.27 -12.09
N GLU A 265 -19.90 -3.44 -13.40
CA GLU A 265 -19.14 -2.53 -14.27
C GLU A 265 -20.00 -1.36 -14.80
N ASN A 266 -21.20 -1.18 -14.27
CA ASN A 266 -22.12 -0.12 -14.69
C ASN A 266 -22.07 1.05 -13.70
N GLU A 267 -21.60 2.21 -14.15
CA GLU A 267 -21.46 3.43 -13.33
C GLU A 267 -22.79 3.97 -12.79
N SER A 268 -23.91 3.63 -13.43
CA SER A 268 -25.23 4.02 -12.94
C SER A 268 -25.70 3.19 -11.74
N HIS A 269 -25.06 2.04 -11.49
CA HIS A 269 -25.37 1.12 -10.39
C HIS A 269 -24.38 1.26 -9.23
N CYS A 270 -23.08 1.36 -9.52
CA CYS A 270 -22.05 1.51 -8.49
C CYS A 270 -20.80 2.24 -9.00
N ASP A 271 -20.00 2.73 -8.07
CA ASP A 271 -18.76 3.46 -8.35
C ASP A 271 -17.54 2.52 -8.52
N PHE A 272 -17.76 1.23 -8.80
CA PHE A 272 -16.69 0.24 -8.92
C PHE A 272 -15.68 0.57 -10.03
N VAL A 273 -16.17 1.02 -11.19
CA VAL A 273 -15.31 1.41 -12.32
C VAL A 273 -14.38 2.55 -11.92
N LYS A 274 -14.91 3.55 -11.21
CA LYS A 274 -14.16 4.71 -10.70
C LYS A 274 -13.08 4.27 -9.71
N LEU A 275 -13.41 3.37 -8.78
CA LEU A 275 -12.43 2.81 -7.85
C LEU A 275 -11.31 2.06 -8.58
N ARG A 276 -11.65 1.24 -9.59
CA ARG A 276 -10.69 0.47 -10.38
C ARG A 276 -9.74 1.38 -11.16
N GLU A 277 -10.28 2.37 -11.86
CA GLU A 277 -9.51 3.35 -12.61
C GLU A 277 -8.59 4.15 -11.68
N MET A 278 -9.10 4.54 -10.52
CA MET A 278 -8.36 5.27 -9.51
C MET A 278 -7.18 4.48 -8.93
N LEU A 279 -7.38 3.21 -8.56
CA LEU A 279 -6.35 2.40 -7.90
C LEU A 279 -5.29 1.90 -8.88
N ILE A 280 -5.70 1.44 -10.07
CA ILE A 280 -4.83 0.68 -10.97
C ILE A 280 -4.28 1.57 -12.09
N ARG A 281 -5.11 2.45 -12.67
CA ARG A 281 -4.77 3.15 -13.92
C ARG A 281 -3.98 4.43 -13.67
N THR A 282 -4.40 5.24 -12.70
CA THR A 282 -3.90 6.63 -12.58
C THR A 282 -2.95 6.83 -11.42
N ASN A 283 -3.26 6.28 -10.23
CA ASN A 283 -2.62 6.74 -8.98
C ASN A 283 -1.76 5.69 -8.26
N MET A 284 -1.45 4.55 -8.90
CA MET A 284 -0.63 3.50 -8.25
C MET A 284 0.75 4.03 -7.83
N GLU A 285 1.39 4.83 -8.71
CA GLU A 285 2.70 5.41 -8.42
C GLU A 285 2.61 6.51 -7.35
N ASP A 286 1.62 7.40 -7.41
CA ASP A 286 1.41 8.44 -6.38
C ASP A 286 1.15 7.83 -4.99
N LEU A 287 0.37 6.76 -4.90
CA LEU A 287 0.16 6.01 -3.65
C LEU A 287 1.48 5.48 -3.11
N ARG A 288 2.34 4.94 -3.98
CA ARG A 288 3.64 4.40 -3.59
C ARG A 288 4.59 5.52 -3.14
N GLU A 289 4.61 6.62 -3.87
CA GLU A 289 5.42 7.80 -3.56
C GLU A 289 5.00 8.44 -2.24
N LYS A 290 3.71 8.70 -2.01
CA LYS A 290 3.19 9.21 -0.74
C LYS A 290 3.49 8.28 0.42
N THR A 291 3.40 6.96 0.21
CA THR A 291 3.78 5.98 1.23
C THR A 291 5.24 6.13 1.62
N HIS A 292 6.13 6.32 0.65
CA HIS A 292 7.55 6.48 0.92
C HIS A 292 7.88 7.85 1.52
N ALA A 293 7.49 8.94 0.85
CA ALA A 293 7.89 10.30 1.19
C ALA A 293 7.22 10.85 2.46
N ARG A 294 6.02 10.35 2.80
CA ARG A 294 5.25 10.83 3.96
C ARG A 294 5.19 9.81 5.08
N HIS A 295 4.56 8.66 4.84
CA HIS A 295 4.26 7.70 5.90
C HIS A 295 5.53 7.01 6.43
N TYR A 296 6.35 6.49 5.52
CA TYR A 296 7.61 5.84 5.88
C TYR A 296 8.62 6.83 6.46
N GLU A 297 8.80 8.02 5.89
CA GLU A 297 9.72 9.02 6.46
C GLU A 297 9.31 9.48 7.86
N LEU A 298 8.01 9.60 8.13
CA LEU A 298 7.51 9.93 9.46
C LEU A 298 7.79 8.80 10.47
N TYR A 299 7.64 7.53 10.07
CA TYR A 299 8.05 6.39 10.88
C TYR A 299 9.57 6.36 11.11
N ARG A 300 10.35 6.52 10.03
CA ARG A 300 11.81 6.54 10.02
C ARG A 300 12.36 7.61 10.94
N ARG A 301 11.86 8.86 10.86
CA ARG A 301 12.26 9.96 11.75
C ARG A 301 12.04 9.60 13.22
N ARG A 302 10.85 9.08 13.56
CA ARG A 302 10.53 8.68 14.94
C ARG A 302 11.42 7.53 15.43
N ARG A 303 11.70 6.55 14.58
CA ARG A 303 12.57 5.42 14.93
C ARG A 303 14.03 5.80 15.08
N LEU A 304 14.57 6.60 14.18
CA LEU A 304 15.96 7.07 14.28
C LEU A 304 16.17 7.91 15.55
N GLN A 305 15.22 8.77 15.90
CA GLN A 305 15.25 9.50 17.17
C GLN A 305 15.24 8.55 18.38
N GLN A 306 14.41 7.51 18.37
CA GLN A 306 14.41 6.49 19.44
C GLN A 306 15.71 5.68 19.52
N MET A 307 16.37 5.46 18.39
CA MET A 307 17.68 4.80 18.31
C MET A 307 18.84 5.73 18.71
N GLY A 308 18.57 6.98 19.07
CA GLY A 308 19.57 7.95 19.53
C GLY A 308 20.22 8.77 18.41
N PHE A 309 19.75 8.66 17.16
CA PHE A 309 20.11 9.57 16.08
C PHE A 309 19.25 10.84 16.22
N THR A 310 19.73 11.77 17.04
CA THR A 310 19.17 13.12 17.14
C THR A 310 20.00 14.05 16.26
N ASP A 311 19.34 14.91 15.47
CA ASP A 311 20.03 15.85 14.57
C ASP A 311 20.74 17.00 15.32
N VAL A 312 20.46 17.18 16.61
CA VAL A 312 20.96 18.31 17.42
C VAL A 312 21.09 17.93 18.90
N ASP A 313 22.29 18.12 19.45
CA ASP A 313 22.50 18.34 20.89
C ASP A 313 21.94 19.72 21.28
N ALA A 314 21.64 19.92 22.58
CA ALA A 314 21.20 21.21 23.14
C ALA A 314 22.16 22.40 22.85
N ASP A 315 23.39 22.12 22.38
CA ASP A 315 24.43 23.08 22.03
C ASP A 315 24.67 23.26 20.51
N ASN A 316 23.78 22.75 19.65
CA ASN A 316 23.83 22.96 18.19
C ASN A 316 25.16 22.50 17.53
N LYS A 317 25.79 21.45 18.08
CA LYS A 317 26.99 20.80 17.52
C LYS A 317 26.59 19.50 16.79
N PRO A 318 27.22 19.16 15.64
CA PRO A 318 26.98 17.88 14.99
C PRO A 318 27.57 16.77 15.86
N VAL A 319 26.70 15.99 16.49
CA VAL A 319 27.10 14.85 17.32
C VAL A 319 27.66 13.75 16.43
N SER A 320 28.92 13.40 16.65
CA SER A 320 29.49 12.15 16.12
C SER A 320 28.86 10.99 16.88
N THR A 321 28.26 10.06 16.15
CA THR A 321 27.53 8.90 16.66
C THR A 321 28.30 8.06 17.70
N PRO A 322 27.60 7.48 18.69
CA PRO A 322 28.06 6.26 19.32
C PRO A 322 27.15 5.06 19.00
N THR A 323 27.79 4.05 18.40
CA THR A 323 27.58 2.61 18.68
C THR A 323 26.47 1.85 17.92
N LEU A 324 26.74 1.56 16.64
CA LEU A 324 26.20 0.39 15.90
C LEU A 324 26.64 -0.99 16.46
N ARG A 325 27.34 -1.04 17.61
CA ARG A 325 28.03 -2.24 18.10
C ARG A 325 27.20 -3.13 19.03
N THR A 326 26.08 -2.62 19.58
CA THR A 326 25.33 -3.36 20.62
C THR A 326 24.22 -4.24 20.04
N TYR A 327 23.62 -3.89 18.91
CA TYR A 327 22.52 -4.68 18.32
C TYR A 327 22.99 -5.88 17.48
N MET A 328 24.15 -5.81 16.84
CA MET A 328 24.71 -6.94 16.07
C MET A 328 25.21 -8.10 16.96
N ALA A 329 25.33 -7.89 18.28
CA ALA A 329 25.85 -8.89 19.21
C ALA A 329 24.76 -9.77 19.86
N THR A 330 23.48 -9.38 19.77
CA THR A 330 22.38 -10.12 20.42
C THR A 330 21.76 -11.21 19.56
N GLU A 331 21.98 -11.23 18.25
CA GLU A 331 21.45 -12.29 17.36
C GLU A 331 22.46 -13.39 16.99
N SER A 332 23.72 -13.28 17.41
CA SER A 332 24.71 -14.36 17.26
C SER A 332 24.74 -15.35 18.44
N ARG A 333 23.88 -15.16 19.46
CA ARG A 333 23.82 -16.02 20.66
C ARG A 333 22.65 -17.00 20.73
N SER A 334 21.77 -17.03 19.71
CA SER A 334 20.67 -18.00 19.64
C SER A 334 20.98 -19.26 18.82
N ALA A 335 22.20 -19.40 18.30
CA ALA A 335 22.62 -20.55 17.48
C ALA A 335 23.78 -21.34 18.10
N THR A 336 23.77 -21.59 19.42
CA THR A 336 24.59 -22.65 20.05
C THR A 336 23.84 -23.30 21.21
N GLY A 337 22.87 -24.14 20.86
CA GLY A 337 22.15 -25.00 21.79
C GLY A 337 22.25 -26.46 21.38
N THR A 338 23.03 -27.22 22.15
CA THR A 338 22.94 -28.67 22.40
C THR A 338 23.18 -29.64 21.24
N CYS A 339 24.35 -30.30 21.28
CA CYS A 339 24.47 -31.75 21.08
C CYS A 339 25.74 -32.26 21.77
N THR A 340 25.60 -32.67 23.02
CA THR A 340 26.52 -33.56 23.72
C THR A 340 26.19 -35.00 23.35
N SER A 341 27.10 -35.71 22.66
CA SER A 341 27.22 -37.17 22.80
C SER A 341 28.48 -37.70 22.11
N VAL A 342 29.31 -38.35 22.93
CA VAL A 342 30.12 -39.54 22.63
C VAL A 342 31.36 -39.36 21.75
N ILE A 343 32.49 -39.30 22.45
CA ILE A 343 33.80 -39.68 21.94
C ILE A 343 33.78 -41.21 21.79
N ASP A 344 33.89 -41.72 20.56
CA ASP A 344 34.36 -43.09 20.37
C ASP A 344 35.13 -43.29 19.06
N ASN A 345 36.10 -44.18 19.16
CA ASN A 345 37.21 -44.40 18.24
C ASN A 345 36.83 -45.06 16.89
N ARG A 346 37.77 -44.90 15.95
CA ARG A 346 38.03 -45.69 14.72
C ARG A 346 37.33 -45.20 13.43
N ILE A 347 38.11 -44.88 12.40
CA ILE A 347 38.40 -45.77 11.24
C ILE A 347 39.19 -44.98 10.16
N SER A 348 40.38 -45.51 9.87
CA SER A 348 41.13 -45.62 8.62
C SER A 348 41.06 -44.57 7.50
N LEU A 349 42.25 -43.98 7.29
CA LEU A 349 42.89 -43.73 5.99
C LEU A 349 42.48 -44.73 4.88
N LYS A 350 41.95 -44.22 3.77
CA LYS A 350 42.14 -44.83 2.45
C LYS A 350 42.38 -43.76 1.38
N LYS A 351 43.58 -43.86 0.80
CA LYS A 351 44.03 -43.34 -0.50
C LYS A 351 42.98 -43.54 -1.59
N ILE A 352 43.02 -42.69 -2.63
CA ILE A 352 42.98 -43.04 -4.08
C ILE A 352 43.25 -41.74 -4.90
N PRO A 353 43.84 -41.83 -6.10
CA PRO A 353 45.02 -41.04 -6.46
C PRO A 353 44.81 -39.96 -7.54
N GLN A 354 45.82 -39.10 -7.67
CA GLN A 354 46.15 -38.36 -8.88
C GLN A 354 46.34 -39.33 -10.06
N GLN A 355 45.90 -38.96 -11.27
CA GLN A 355 46.67 -39.10 -12.51
C GLN A 355 45.97 -38.41 -13.71
N PHE A 356 46.74 -37.52 -14.37
CA PHE A 356 46.78 -37.12 -15.80
C PHE A 356 45.49 -36.57 -16.47
N VAL A 357 45.52 -35.57 -17.36
CA VAL A 357 46.38 -35.37 -18.54
C VAL A 357 46.53 -33.88 -18.84
N GLN A 358 47.73 -33.51 -19.29
CA GLN A 358 48.19 -32.21 -19.74
C GLN A 358 48.28 -32.22 -21.27
N CYS A 359 47.80 -31.16 -21.93
CA CYS A 359 48.36 -30.55 -23.15
C CYS A 359 47.89 -29.10 -23.19
#